data_AF-A0AAW9Q168-F1
#
_entry.id   AF-A0AAW9Q168-F1
#
_cell.length_a   1.000
_cell.length_b   1.000
_cell.length_c   1.000
_cell.angle_alpha   90.00
_cell.angle_beta   90.00
_cell.angle_gamma   90.00
#
_symmetry.space_group_name_H-M   'P 1'
#
loop_
_entity.id
_entity.type
_entity.pdbx_description
1 polymer ?
#
loop_
_entity_poly.entity_id
_entity_poly.type
_entity_poly.pdbx_seq_one_letter_code
_entity_poly.pdbx_strand_id
1 'polypeptide(L)'
;MIQTEFEFTLPKGYLDEQGNVHRKGIMRLSRAMDEIVPMRDPRVKGNPAYATVIILTRVITKLGALDEITPMVVEGLFASDLNYLQKFYRKINDLEDEGVSTNTDLGT
;
A
#
# COMPACT_ATOMS: atom_id res chain seq x y z
N MET A 1 22.71 10.27 0.31
CA MET A 1 21.66 9.94 1.30
C MET A 1 20.59 9.15 0.56
N ILE A 2 20.07 8.07 1.14
CA ILE A 2 19.02 7.26 0.47
C ILE A 2 17.68 7.95 0.69
N GLN A 3 16.89 8.13 -0.36
CA GLN A 3 15.51 8.60 -0.23
C GLN A 3 14.65 7.46 0.30
N THR A 4 14.04 7.67 1.47
CA THR A 4 13.24 6.63 2.14
C THR A 4 11.75 6.97 2.20
N GLU A 5 11.35 8.17 1.78
CA GLU A 5 9.97 8.67 1.83
C GLU A 5 9.55 9.24 0.49
N PHE A 6 8.28 9.00 0.14
CA PHE A 6 7.71 9.33 -1.15
C PHE A 6 6.29 9.88 -0.96
N GLU A 7 6.04 11.03 -1.57
CA GLU A 7 4.72 11.65 -1.55
C GLU A 7 3.78 10.94 -2.54
N PHE A 8 2.51 10.80 -2.15
CA PHE A 8 1.45 10.32 -3.02
C PHE A 8 0.21 11.21 -2.90
N THR A 9 -0.67 11.11 -3.90
CA THR A 9 -2.00 11.74 -3.85
C THR A 9 -3.06 10.75 -4.30
N LEU A 10 -3.99 10.44 -3.40
CA LEU A 10 -5.10 9.55 -3.68
C LEU A 10 -5.99 10.09 -4.81
N PRO A 11 -6.36 9.26 -5.80
CA PRO A 11 -7.31 9.60 -6.84
C PRO A 11 -8.64 10.20 -6.34
N LYS A 12 -9.28 9.62 -5.32
CA LYS A 12 -10.51 10.15 -4.71
C LYS A 12 -10.25 10.72 -3.32
N GLY A 13 -9.57 9.95 -2.47
CA GLY A 13 -9.26 10.35 -1.09
C GLY A 13 -9.99 9.49 -0.07
N TYR A 14 -9.45 9.47 1.15
CA TYR A 14 -10.13 8.93 2.31
C TYR A 14 -11.16 9.95 2.82
N LEU A 15 -12.43 9.53 2.92
CA LEU A 15 -13.50 10.31 3.55
C LEU A 15 -13.58 9.90 5.02
N ASP A 16 -13.28 10.82 5.94
CA ASP A 16 -13.40 10.55 7.37
C ASP A 16 -14.87 10.62 7.85
N GLU A 17 -15.08 10.27 9.12
CA GLU A 17 -16.40 10.29 9.74
C GLU A 17 -16.99 11.71 9.88
N GLN A 18 -16.16 12.75 9.79
CA GLN A 18 -16.56 14.15 9.85
C GLN A 18 -16.84 14.73 8.45
N GLY A 19 -16.67 13.94 7.39
CA GLY A 19 -16.87 14.34 6.00
C GLY A 19 -15.69 15.07 5.37
N ASN A 20 -14.52 15.10 6.01
CA ASN A 20 -13.30 15.65 5.42
C ASN A 20 -12.67 14.65 4.46
N VAL A 21 -12.04 15.17 3.40
CA VAL A 21 -11.36 14.35 2.38
C VAL A 21 -9.85 14.49 2.49
N HIS A 22 -9.17 13.40 2.80
CA HIS A 22 -7.71 13.33 2.90
C HIS A 22 -7.13 12.66 1.66
N ARG A 23 -6.30 13.40 0.91
CA ARG A 23 -5.73 12.90 -0.37
C ARG A 23 -4.21 12.81 -0.39
N LYS A 24 -3.53 13.80 0.19
CA LYS A 24 -2.08 13.89 0.15
C LYS A 24 -1.50 13.07 1.29
N GLY A 25 -0.51 12.22 1.00
CA GLY A 25 0.12 11.40 2.00
C GLY A 25 1.59 11.15 1.71
N ILE A 26 2.25 10.50 2.66
CA ILE A 26 3.65 10.08 2.58
C ILE A 26 3.70 8.58 2.85
N MET A 27 4.42 7.86 2.01
CA MET A 27 4.75 6.46 2.20
C MET A 27 6.26 6.31 2.31
N ARG A 28 6.72 5.52 3.28
CA ARG A 28 8.13 5.14 3.37
C ARG A 28 8.41 3.82 2.66
N LEU A 29 9.67 3.58 2.32
CA LEU A 29 10.13 2.25 1.93
C LEU A 29 9.76 1.23 3.01
N SER A 30 9.33 0.05 2.57
CA SER A 30 9.10 -1.08 3.45
C SER A 30 10.43 -1.64 3.92
N ARG A 31 10.43 -2.12 5.15
CA ARG A 31 11.50 -2.94 5.72
C ARG A 31 11.04 -4.38 5.71
N ALA A 32 11.97 -5.33 5.82
CA ALA A 32 11.62 -6.76 5.92
C ALA A 32 10.60 -7.06 7.02
N MET A 33 10.64 -6.33 8.15
CA MET A 33 9.64 -6.47 9.22
C MET A 33 8.22 -6.09 8.80
N ASP A 34 8.07 -5.17 7.85
CA ASP A 34 6.77 -4.78 7.27
C ASP A 34 6.11 -5.90 6.50
N GLU A 35 6.88 -6.85 5.97
CA GLU A 35 6.39 -8.05 5.27
C GLU A 35 6.18 -9.24 6.21
N ILE A 36 7.03 -9.39 7.23
CA ILE A 36 7.00 -10.55 8.13
C ILE A 36 5.91 -10.42 9.21
N VAL A 37 5.76 -9.25 9.82
CA VAL A 37 4.82 -9.03 10.92
C VAL A 37 3.35 -9.28 10.51
N PRO A 38 2.87 -8.83 9.34
CA PRO A 38 1.50 -9.08 8.89
C PRO A 38 1.10 -10.56 8.91
N MET A 39 2.02 -11.47 8.60
CA MET A 39 1.74 -12.92 8.56
C MET A 39 1.37 -13.52 9.93
N ARG A 40 1.63 -12.78 11.01
CA ARG A 40 1.25 -13.18 12.37
C ARG A 40 -0.15 -12.70 12.76
N ASP A 41 -0.72 -11.73 12.05
CA ASP A 41 -2.05 -11.20 12.33
C ASP A 41 -3.13 -12.27 12.06
N PRO A 42 -4.02 -12.57 13.03
CA PRO A 42 -5.08 -13.55 12.85
C PRO A 42 -5.99 -13.29 11.64
N ARG A 43 -6.21 -12.01 11.29
CA ARG A 43 -7.02 -11.62 10.12
C ARG A 43 -6.36 -12.05 8.82
N VAL A 44 -5.03 -11.97 8.75
CA VAL A 44 -4.26 -12.42 7.58
C VAL A 44 -4.28 -13.94 7.45
N LYS A 45 -4.25 -14.67 8.57
CA LYS A 45 -4.39 -16.14 8.54
C LYS A 45 -5.75 -16.59 7.99
N GLY A 46 -6.82 -15.86 8.32
CA GLY A 46 -8.16 -16.13 7.78
C GLY A 46 -8.36 -15.63 6.35
N ASN A 47 -7.68 -14.54 5.98
CA ASN A 47 -7.75 -13.93 4.65
C ASN A 47 -6.37 -13.37 4.26
N PRO A 48 -5.57 -14.10 3.46
CA PRO A 48 -4.24 -13.65 3.04
C PRO A 48 -4.24 -12.30 2.32
N ALA A 49 -5.33 -11.92 1.63
CA ALA A 49 -5.44 -10.63 0.96
C ALA A 49 -5.42 -9.44 1.94
N TYR A 50 -5.72 -9.68 3.22
CA TYR A 50 -5.67 -8.67 4.27
C TYR A 50 -4.25 -8.24 4.63
N ALA A 51 -3.22 -8.98 4.20
CA ALA A 51 -1.82 -8.59 4.39
C ALA A 51 -1.54 -7.21 3.78
N THR A 52 -2.12 -6.90 2.62
CA THR A 52 -1.99 -5.59 1.96
C THR A 52 -2.45 -4.46 2.86
N VAL A 53 -3.57 -4.63 3.58
CA VAL A 53 -4.10 -3.60 4.50
C VAL A 53 -3.11 -3.34 5.63
N ILE A 54 -2.58 -4.41 6.25
CA ILE A 54 -1.61 -4.29 7.34
C ILE A 54 -0.30 -3.65 6.86
N ILE A 55 0.21 -4.07 5.70
CA ILE A 55 1.43 -3.50 5.12
C ILE A 55 1.24 -2.00 4.89
N LEU A 56 0.20 -1.61 4.16
CA LEU A 56 -0.08 -0.20 3.85
C LEU A 56 -0.25 0.64 5.12
N THR A 57 -0.93 0.12 6.13
CA THR A 57 -1.06 0.78 7.44
C THR A 57 0.30 1.11 8.06
N ARG A 58 1.29 0.21 7.93
CA ARG A 58 2.62 0.38 8.54
C ARG A 58 3.57 1.28 7.77
N VAL A 59 3.36 1.43 6.46
CA VAL A 59 4.27 2.18 5.58
C VAL A 59 3.75 3.56 5.20
N ILE A 60 2.46 3.83 5.33
CA ILE A 60 1.92 5.18 5.20
C ILE A 60 2.19 5.93 6.50
N THR A 61 3.03 6.96 6.45
CA THR A 61 3.43 7.75 7.62
C THR A 61 2.59 9.02 7.78
N LYS A 62 1.86 9.42 6.73
CA LYS A 62 0.95 10.57 6.76
C LYS A 62 -0.17 10.40 5.74
N LEU A 63 -1.38 10.81 6.11
CA LEU A 63 -2.49 11.01 5.19
C LEU A 63 -3.33 12.21 5.64
N GLY A 64 -3.23 13.30 4.90
CA GLY A 64 -3.90 14.56 5.23
C GLY A 64 -3.54 15.06 6.63
N ALA A 65 -4.56 15.16 7.47
CA ALA A 65 -4.49 15.67 8.84
C ALA A 65 -4.80 14.58 9.89
N LEU A 66 -4.81 13.31 9.48
CA LEU A 66 -5.02 12.20 10.41
C LEU A 66 -3.82 12.10 11.36
N ASP A 67 -4.11 11.89 12.64
CA ASP A 67 -3.09 11.70 13.68
C ASP A 67 -2.39 10.34 13.55
N GLU A 68 -3.13 9.31 13.13
CA GLU A 68 -2.64 7.95 12.96
C GLU A 68 -3.26 7.28 11.73
N ILE A 69 -2.48 6.42 11.08
CA ILE A 69 -2.97 5.52 10.05
C ILE A 69 -3.25 4.18 10.70
N THR A 70 -4.54 3.86 10.86
CA THR A 70 -5.00 2.58 11.40
C THR A 70 -5.46 1.65 10.27
N PRO A 71 -5.60 0.34 10.50
CA PRO A 71 -6.17 -0.56 9.49
C PRO A 71 -7.55 -0.11 9.01
N MET A 72 -8.35 0.49 9.90
CA MET A 72 -9.69 1.00 9.58
C MET A 72 -9.65 2.15 8.56
N VAL A 73 -8.62 3.00 8.61
CA VAL A 73 -8.41 4.06 7.59
C VAL A 73 -8.18 3.43 6.22
N VAL A 74 -7.32 2.41 6.15
CA VAL A 74 -6.98 1.74 4.88
C VAL A 74 -8.17 0.92 4.35
N GLU A 75 -8.95 0.29 5.24
CA GLU A 75 -10.20 -0.40 4.91
C GLU A 75 -11.28 0.54 4.38
N GLY A 76 -11.35 1.76 4.91
CA GLY A 76 -12.33 2.77 4.50
C GLY A 76 -12.00 3.47 3.18
N LEU A 77 -10.88 3.14 2.54
CA LEU A 77 -10.53 3.69 1.23
C LEU A 77 -11.47 3.19 0.14
N PHE A 78 -11.75 4.04 -0.85
CA PHE A 78 -12.34 3.58 -2.09
C PHE A 78 -11.45 2.53 -2.75
N ALA A 79 -12.06 1.53 -3.40
CA ALA A 79 -11.31 0.46 -4.07
C ALA A 79 -10.27 0.99 -5.09
N SER A 80 -10.55 2.12 -5.77
CA SER A 80 -9.59 2.76 -6.67
C SER A 80 -8.38 3.34 -5.95
N ASP A 81 -8.57 3.87 -4.74
CA ASP A 81 -7.49 4.43 -3.92
C ASP A 81 -6.63 3.32 -3.30
N LEU A 82 -7.26 2.24 -2.82
CA LEU A 82 -6.53 1.08 -2.32
C LEU A 82 -5.66 0.46 -3.43
N ASN A 83 -6.22 0.28 -4.62
CA ASN A 83 -5.47 -0.21 -5.79
C ASN A 83 -4.33 0.75 -6.20
N TYR A 84 -4.56 2.06 -6.14
CA TYR A 84 -3.52 3.05 -6.39
C TYR A 84 -2.37 2.91 -5.37
N LEU A 85 -2.67 2.82 -4.08
CA LEU A 85 -1.66 2.65 -3.04
C LEU A 85 -0.90 1.34 -3.15
N GLN A 86 -1.57 0.24 -3.51
CA GLN A 86 -0.90 -1.04 -3.76
C GLN A 86 0.10 -0.93 -4.92
N LYS A 87 -0.27 -0.27 -6.02
CA LYS A 87 0.65 -0.03 -7.15
C LYS A 87 1.80 0.87 -6.75
N PHE A 88 1.51 1.95 -6.02
CA PHE A 88 2.53 2.87 -5.53
C PHE A 88 3.53 2.17 -4.59
N TYR A 89 3.02 1.37 -3.67
CA TYR A 89 3.83 0.54 -2.77
C TYR A 89 4.79 -0.36 -3.52
N ARG A 90 4.30 -1.09 -4.53
CA ARG A 90 5.15 -1.98 -5.33
C ARG A 90 6.22 -1.19 -6.08
N LYS A 91 5.84 -0.07 -6.69
CA LYS A 91 6.74 0.79 -7.45
C LYS A 91 7.89 1.32 -6.60
N ILE A 92 7.61 1.88 -5.43
CA ILE A 92 8.67 2.49 -4.60
C ILE A 92 9.60 1.46 -3.95
N ASN A 93 9.15 0.20 -3.82
CA ASN A 93 9.92 -0.89 -3.23
C ASN A 93 10.52 -1.83 -4.28
N ASP A 94 10.51 -1.46 -5.56
CA ASP A 94 11.03 -2.26 -6.67
C ASP A 94 10.45 -3.70 -6.71
N LEU A 95 9.16 -3.83 -6.35
CA LEU A 95 8.40 -5.09 -6.35
C LEU A 95 7.53 -5.24 -7.60
N GLU A 96 7.80 -4.48 -8.67
CA GLU A 96 7.15 -4.67 -9.95
C GLU A 96 7.59 -6.04 -10.51
N ASP A 97 6.64 -6.82 -11.03
CA ASP A 97 7.01 -8.07 -11.68
C ASP A 97 7.72 -7.67 -12.98
N GLU A 98 9.04 -7.93 -13.06
CA GLU A 98 9.67 -7.99 -14.37
C GLU A 98 8.94 -9.08 -15.14
N GLY A 99 8.06 -8.66 -16.04
CA GLY A 99 7.33 -9.58 -16.90
C GLY A 99 8.35 -10.52 -17.51
N VAL A 100 8.24 -11.81 -17.17
CA VAL A 100 8.90 -12.86 -17.92
C VAL A 100 8.36 -12.68 -19.34
N SER A 101 9.13 -12.00 -20.19
CA SER A 101 8.97 -12.06 -21.62
C SER A 101 9.19 -13.51 -21.99
N THR A 102 8.12 -14.31 -21.99
CA THR A 102 8.13 -15.60 -22.65
C THR A 102 8.33 -15.30 -24.12
N ASN A 103 9.60 -15.22 -24.53
CA ASN A 103 9.98 -15.40 -25.92
C ASN A 103 9.60 -16.84 -26.26
N THR A 104 8.34 -17.02 -26.67
CA THR A 104 7.90 -18.21 -27.37
C THR A 104 8.45 -18.10 -28.80
N ASP A 105 9.77 -18.23 -28.93
CA ASP A 105 10.39 -18.66 -30.18
C ASP A 105 10.12 -20.16 -30.28
N LEU A 106 8.92 -20.50 -30.77
CA LEU A 106 8.68 -21.81 -31.37
C LEU A 106 9.36 -21.78 -32.75
N GLY A 107 10.67 -22.01 -32.74
CA GLY A 107 11.35 -22.54 -33.91
C GLY A 107 10.97 -23.99 -34.10
N THR A 108 10.17 -24.26 -35.13
CA THR A 108 10.29 -25.34 -36.14
C THR A 108 9.21 -25.15 -37.18
#